data_AF-A0A814B258-F1
#
_entry.id   AF-A0A814B258-F1
#
_cell.length_a   1.000
_cell.length_b   1.000
_cell.length_c   1.000
_cell.angle_alpha   90.00
_cell.angle_beta   90.00
_cell.angle_gamma   90.00
#
_symmetry.space_group_name_H-M   'P 1'
#
loop_
_entity.id
_entity.type
_entity.pdbx_description
1 polymer ?
#
loop_
_entity_poly.entity_id
_entity_poly.type
_entity_poly.pdbx_seq_one_letter_code
_entity_poly.pdbx_strand_id
1 'polypeptide(L)'
;MCPINDHGDAKFTNFHVSPTTGPRKTKFILDCSFVTKNGTGTGMLTLTLIYPNKQSAATDFLLEAQKPGSYIERIPIDVIEPNCDPSRGLCDDWPVGTYNVTAEICNGECGSHHPHSATYDIGKASFTVTK
;
A
#
# COMPACT_ATOMS: atom_id res chain seq x y z
N MET A 1 -13.00 -21.82 -5.92
CA MET A 1 -12.86 -21.05 -7.18
C MET A 1 -13.01 -19.58 -6.82
N CYS A 2 -12.06 -18.72 -7.16
CA CYS A 2 -12.13 -17.29 -6.86
C CYS A 2 -13.08 -16.60 -7.86
N PRO A 3 -13.96 -15.67 -7.42
CA PRO A 3 -14.78 -14.88 -8.33
C PRO A 3 -13.93 -14.05 -9.31
N ILE A 4 -14.24 -14.17 -10.60
CA ILE A 4 -13.61 -13.38 -11.68
C ILE A 4 -14.62 -12.33 -12.13
N ASN A 5 -14.15 -11.10 -12.36
CA ASN A 5 -14.93 -10.05 -13.00
C ASN A 5 -14.08 -9.35 -14.06
N ASP A 6 -14.28 -9.69 -15.32
CA ASP A 6 -13.56 -9.11 -16.47
C ASP A 6 -13.99 -7.68 -16.81
N HIS A 7 -15.07 -7.22 -16.20
CA HIS A 7 -15.60 -5.87 -16.37
C HIS A 7 -15.49 -5.03 -15.10
N GLY A 8 -14.74 -5.54 -14.12
CA GLY A 8 -14.52 -4.86 -12.85
C GLY A 8 -13.72 -3.57 -13.03
N ASP A 9 -13.85 -2.69 -12.06
CA ASP A 9 -13.10 -1.45 -11.96
C ASP A 9 -12.85 -1.10 -10.50
N ALA A 10 -11.80 -0.34 -10.25
CA ALA A 10 -11.59 0.33 -8.98
C ALA A 10 -10.80 1.60 -9.24
N LYS A 11 -11.10 2.65 -8.48
CA LYS A 11 -10.37 3.92 -8.56
C LYS A 11 -10.18 4.51 -7.19
N PHE A 12 -8.96 4.91 -6.85
CA PHE A 12 -8.72 5.63 -5.60
C PHE A 12 -9.46 6.97 -5.63
N THR A 13 -10.22 7.24 -4.58
CA THR A 13 -10.86 8.54 -4.31
C THR A 13 -10.11 9.32 -3.25
N ASN A 14 -9.34 8.62 -2.41
CA ASN A 14 -8.47 9.19 -1.41
C ASN A 14 -7.22 8.31 -1.24
N PHE A 15 -6.04 8.92 -1.19
CA PHE A 15 -4.80 8.21 -0.93
C PHE A 15 -3.79 9.17 -0.29
N HIS A 16 -3.71 9.17 1.04
CA HIS A 16 -2.81 10.06 1.77
C HIS A 16 -2.27 9.42 3.04
N VAL A 17 -1.11 9.88 3.49
CA VAL A 17 -0.52 9.45 4.75
C VAL A 17 -0.68 10.56 5.80
N SER A 18 -1.10 10.20 7.00
CA SER A 18 -1.25 11.11 8.13
C SER A 18 -0.52 10.58 9.38
N PRO A 19 0.29 11.40 10.08
CA PRO A 19 0.72 12.75 9.67
C PRO A 19 1.64 12.69 8.44
N THR A 20 1.82 13.78 7.70
CA THR A 20 2.77 13.80 6.57
C THR A 20 4.23 13.94 7.02
N THR A 21 4.47 14.24 8.30
CA THR A 21 5.81 14.35 8.89
C THR A 21 5.77 14.00 10.37
N GLY A 22 6.81 13.35 10.87
CA GLY A 22 6.99 13.10 12.30
C GLY A 22 8.38 12.55 12.63
N PRO A 23 8.81 12.57 13.90
CA PRO A 23 10.05 11.91 14.32
C PRO A 23 9.97 10.39 14.19
N ARG A 24 11.08 9.68 14.40
CA ARG A 24 11.07 8.22 14.58
C ARG A 24 10.02 7.80 15.62
N LYS A 25 9.46 6.59 15.48
CA LYS A 25 8.35 6.06 16.31
C LYS A 25 7.00 6.75 16.09
N THR A 26 6.91 7.72 15.18
CA THR A 26 5.61 8.25 14.76
C THR A 26 4.82 7.13 14.09
N LYS A 27 3.55 6.98 14.49
CA LYS A 27 2.61 6.10 13.82
C LYS A 27 2.05 6.84 12.62
N PHE A 28 2.45 6.43 11.43
CA PHE A 28 1.89 6.93 10.18
C PHE A 28 0.72 6.03 9.79
N ILE A 29 -0.35 6.61 9.25
CA ILE A 29 -1.51 5.87 8.76
C ILE A 29 -1.68 6.25 7.30
N LEU A 30 -1.72 5.24 6.43
CA LEU A 30 -2.17 5.41 5.06
C LEU A 30 -3.69 5.28 5.03
N ASP A 31 -4.37 6.41 4.81
CA ASP A 31 -5.79 6.46 4.52
C ASP A 31 -5.98 6.28 3.02
N CYS A 32 -6.52 5.12 2.66
CA CYS A 32 -6.85 4.74 1.30
C CYS A 32 -8.37 4.60 1.18
N SER A 33 -8.95 5.20 0.15
CA SER A 33 -10.35 4.94 -0.20
C SER A 33 -10.46 4.78 -1.70
N PHE A 34 -11.31 3.85 -2.12
CA PHE A 34 -11.55 3.60 -3.52
C PHE A 34 -13.03 3.38 -3.80
N VAL A 35 -13.42 3.63 -5.04
CA VAL A 35 -14.76 3.38 -5.56
C VAL A 35 -14.69 2.39 -6.70
N THR A 36 -15.69 1.52 -6.77
CA THR A 36 -15.91 0.61 -7.90
C THR A 36 -17.34 0.79 -8.41
N LYS A 37 -17.52 0.88 -9.73
CA LYS A 37 -18.84 1.04 -10.37
C LYS A 37 -19.42 -0.29 -10.83
N ASN A 38 -18.58 -1.23 -11.22
CA ASN A 38 -18.93 -2.53 -11.76
C ASN A 38 -18.61 -3.68 -10.79
N GLY A 39 -18.13 -3.36 -9.59
CA GLY A 39 -17.57 -4.32 -8.64
C GLY A 39 -16.15 -4.73 -9.02
N THR A 40 -15.57 -5.60 -8.21
CA THR A 40 -14.24 -6.19 -8.46
C THR A 40 -14.34 -7.71 -8.47
N GLY A 41 -13.41 -8.38 -9.16
CA GLY A 41 -13.11 -9.79 -8.89
C GLY A 41 -12.26 -9.93 -7.64
N THR A 42 -11.88 -11.17 -7.30
CA THR A 42 -10.79 -11.38 -6.34
C THR A 42 -9.49 -10.85 -6.93
N GLY A 43 -8.76 -10.08 -6.15
CA GLY A 43 -7.48 -9.53 -6.59
C GLY A 43 -6.60 -9.11 -5.44
N MET A 44 -5.81 -8.06 -5.66
CA MET A 44 -4.72 -7.72 -4.77
C MET A 44 -4.58 -6.20 -4.66
N LEU A 45 -4.26 -5.74 -3.45
CA LEU A 45 -3.73 -4.41 -3.20
C LEU A 45 -2.25 -4.57 -2.89
N THR A 46 -1.39 -4.12 -3.78
CA THR A 46 0.07 -4.10 -3.54
C THR A 46 0.46 -2.72 -3.04
N LEU A 47 1.02 -2.65 -1.83
CA LEU A 47 1.57 -1.43 -1.24
C LEU A 47 3.09 -1.48 -1.34
N THR A 48 3.69 -0.52 -2.03
CA THR A 48 5.14 -0.37 -2.13
C THR A 48 5.59 0.89 -1.40
N LEU A 49 6.54 0.72 -0.48
CA LEU A 49 7.22 1.77 0.24
C LEU A 49 8.63 1.95 -0.33
N ILE A 50 8.93 3.15 -0.82
CA ILE A 50 10.25 3.54 -1.33
C ILE A 50 10.92 4.40 -0.26
N TYR A 51 12.06 3.91 0.23
CA TYR A 51 12.87 4.52 1.28
C TYR A 51 13.67 5.72 0.74
N PRO A 52 14.17 6.63 1.60
CA PRO A 52 15.01 7.75 1.17
C PRO A 52 16.28 7.33 0.41
N ASN A 53 16.80 6.13 0.70
CA ASN A 53 17.95 5.54 0.02
C ASN A 53 17.59 4.84 -1.31
N LYS A 54 16.35 4.98 -1.78
CA LYS A 54 15.79 4.37 -3.01
C LYS A 54 15.62 2.85 -2.96
N GLN A 55 15.84 2.20 -1.82
CA GLN A 55 15.39 0.83 -1.63
C GLN A 55 13.86 0.80 -1.53
N SER A 56 13.25 -0.34 -1.84
CA SER A 56 11.81 -0.51 -1.75
C SER A 56 11.44 -1.79 -1.02
N ALA A 57 10.36 -1.73 -0.24
CA ALA A 57 9.68 -2.89 0.32
C ALA A 57 8.25 -2.90 -0.19
N ALA A 58 7.73 -4.08 -0.55
CA ALA A 58 6.34 -4.24 -0.97
C ALA A 58 5.62 -5.23 -0.04
N THR A 59 4.32 -5.01 0.14
CA THR A 59 3.43 -5.93 0.84
C THR A 59 2.13 -6.04 0.08
N ASP A 60 1.57 -7.24 0.05
CA ASP A 60 0.37 -7.56 -0.72
C ASP A 60 -0.77 -7.90 0.22
N PHE A 61 -1.94 -7.34 -0.07
CA PHE A 61 -3.19 -7.65 0.62
C PHE A 61 -4.15 -8.29 -0.35
N LEU A 62 -4.73 -9.43 0.03
CA LEU A 62 -5.81 -10.06 -0.72
C LEU A 62 -7.04 -9.15 -0.69
N LEU A 63 -7.54 -8.79 -1.86
CA LEU A 63 -8.83 -8.12 -2.01
C LEU A 63 -9.87 -9.16 -2.43
N GLU A 64 -10.81 -9.45 -1.54
CA GLU A 64 -11.98 -10.24 -1.89
C GLU A 64 -12.87 -9.49 -2.89
N ALA A 65 -13.64 -10.23 -3.69
CA ALA A 65 -14.53 -9.66 -4.68
C ALA A 65 -15.56 -8.72 -4.02
N GLN A 66 -15.63 -7.48 -4.51
CA GLN A 66 -16.49 -6.44 -3.99
C GLN A 66 -17.64 -6.13 -4.95
N LYS A 67 -18.80 -5.73 -4.40
CA LYS A 67 -19.90 -5.17 -5.18
C LYS A 67 -19.61 -3.71 -5.55
N PRO A 68 -20.33 -3.11 -6.51
CA PRO A 68 -20.28 -1.67 -6.74
C PRO A 68 -20.49 -0.89 -5.43
N GLY A 69 -19.64 0.11 -5.17
CA GLY A 69 -19.65 0.85 -3.92
C GLY A 69 -18.36 1.60 -3.63
N SER A 70 -18.29 2.19 -2.43
CA SER A 70 -17.12 2.90 -1.90
C SER A 70 -16.56 2.17 -0.70
N TYR A 71 -15.24 2.08 -0.64
CA TYR A 71 -14.48 1.29 0.32
C TYR A 71 -13.38 2.15 0.95
N ILE A 72 -13.10 1.90 2.23
CA ILE A 72 -12.12 2.64 3.01
C ILE A 72 -11.21 1.63 3.70
N GLU A 73 -9.91 1.78 3.48
CA GLU A 73 -8.86 1.00 4.10
C GLU A 73 -7.92 1.94 4.86
N ARG A 74 -7.56 1.54 6.08
CA ARG A 74 -6.58 2.27 6.91
C ARG A 74 -5.44 1.35 7.25
N ILE A 75 -4.29 1.59 6.62
CA ILE A 75 -3.12 0.73 6.76
C ILE A 75 -2.12 1.44 7.68
N PRO A 76 -1.84 0.91 8.88
CA PRO A 76 -0.80 1.45 9.73
C PRO A 76 0.57 1.21 9.10
N ILE A 77 1.38 2.25 9.03
CA ILE A 77 2.80 2.18 8.67
C ILE A 77 3.57 2.32 9.99
N ASP A 78 3.92 1.16 10.56
CA ASP A 78 4.62 1.10 11.83
C ASP A 78 6.12 1.35 11.62
N VAL A 79 6.52 2.62 11.83
CA VAL A 79 7.92 3.07 11.91
C VAL A 79 8.48 2.73 13.29
N ILE A 80 8.50 1.44 13.64
CA ILE A 80 9.10 0.99 14.89
C ILE A 80 10.63 0.98 14.78
N GLU A 81 11.30 1.42 15.84
CA GLU A 81 12.70 1.04 16.06
C GLU A 81 12.70 -0.47 16.27
N PRO A 82 13.37 -1.27 15.44
CA PRO A 82 13.58 -2.66 15.77
C PRO A 82 14.25 -2.74 17.15
N ASN A 83 13.71 -3.61 18.00
CA ASN A 83 14.29 -3.94 19.29
C ASN A 83 15.56 -4.78 19.03
N CYS A 84 16.64 -4.13 18.58
CA CYS A 84 17.79 -4.80 18.01
C CYS A 84 18.94 -4.94 19.01
N ASP A 85 19.42 -6.18 19.11
CA ASP A 85 20.66 -6.56 19.76
C ASP A 85 21.85 -5.90 19.03
N PRO A 86 22.60 -4.99 19.68
CA PRO A 86 23.74 -4.30 19.09
C PRO A 86 24.84 -5.23 18.53
N SER A 87 24.87 -6.50 18.94
CA SER A 87 25.86 -7.48 18.50
C SER A 87 25.67 -7.99 17.07
N ARG A 88 24.51 -7.73 16.44
CA ARG A 88 24.16 -8.28 15.11
C ARG A 88 24.32 -7.31 13.94
N GLY A 89 24.72 -6.07 14.18
CA GLY A 89 25.17 -5.13 13.14
C GLY A 89 24.13 -4.72 12.06
N LEU A 90 22.87 -5.13 12.19
CA LEU A 90 21.77 -4.81 11.27
C LEU A 90 20.73 -3.96 12.01
N CYS A 91 21.13 -2.76 12.43
CA CYS A 91 20.24 -1.76 13.03
C CYS A 91 19.95 -0.66 12.01
N ASP A 92 19.53 -1.02 10.79
CA ASP A 92 19.09 -0.02 9.81
C ASP A 92 17.69 0.48 10.16
N ASP A 93 17.65 1.26 11.23
CA ASP A 93 16.53 2.04 11.72
C ASP A 93 16.10 3.01 10.62
N TRP A 94 14.85 2.89 10.17
CA TRP A 94 14.09 3.87 9.38
C TRP A 94 14.87 5.18 9.09
N PRO A 95 15.63 5.24 7.97
CA PRO A 95 16.44 6.39 7.64
C PRO A 95 15.62 7.68 7.61
N VAL A 96 16.16 8.74 8.20
CA VAL A 96 15.54 10.08 8.11
C VAL A 96 15.45 10.49 6.64
N GLY A 97 14.29 11.00 6.26
CA GLY A 97 14.04 11.47 4.90
C GLY A 97 12.60 11.21 4.46
N THR A 98 12.37 11.44 3.17
CA THR A 98 11.06 11.28 2.54
C THR A 98 10.89 9.86 2.03
N TYR A 99 9.81 9.23 2.48
CA TYR A 99 9.33 7.96 2.01
C TYR A 99 8.22 8.20 1.01
N ASN A 100 8.30 7.53 -0.14
CA ASN A 100 7.21 7.52 -1.12
C ASN A 100 6.43 6.23 -0.99
N VAL A 101 5.11 6.34 -1.03
CA VAL A 101 4.18 5.23 -0.90
C VAL A 101 3.40 5.14 -2.19
N THR A 102 3.40 3.97 -2.83
CA THR A 102 2.55 3.68 -3.97
C THR A 102 1.66 2.50 -3.66
N ALA A 103 0.39 2.53 -4.04
CA ALA A 103 -0.48 1.37 -3.97
C ALA A 103 -1.13 1.09 -5.32
N GLU A 104 -1.26 -0.19 -5.65
CA GLU A 104 -1.89 -0.65 -6.88
C GLU A 104 -3.09 -1.53 -6.52
N ILE A 105 -4.27 -1.22 -7.05
CA ILE A 105 -5.46 -2.09 -6.93
C ILE A 105 -5.53 -2.92 -8.20
N CYS A 106 -5.60 -4.24 -8.08
CA CYS A 106 -5.57 -5.15 -9.21
C CYS A 106 -6.70 -6.19 -9.16
N ASN A 107 -7.18 -6.61 -10.33
CA ASN A 107 -7.86 -7.89 -10.52
C ASN A 107 -6.81 -9.00 -10.57
N GLY A 108 -6.97 -10.06 -9.79
CA GLY A 108 -5.90 -11.04 -9.62
C GLY A 108 -4.64 -10.43 -8.99
N GLU A 109 -3.48 -10.94 -9.40
CA GLU A 109 -2.17 -10.53 -8.90
C GLU A 109 -1.65 -9.30 -9.67
N CYS A 110 -1.23 -8.25 -8.95
CA CYS A 110 -0.60 -7.08 -9.57
C CYS A 110 0.67 -7.47 -10.34
N GLY A 111 0.78 -6.98 -11.58
CA GLY A 111 1.91 -7.32 -12.46
C GLY A 111 1.81 -8.70 -13.13
N SER A 112 0.77 -9.49 -12.85
CA SER A 112 0.54 -10.77 -13.51
C SER A 112 0.14 -10.62 -14.97
N HIS A 113 0.65 -11.53 -15.81
CA HIS A 113 0.26 -11.66 -17.21
C HIS A 113 -0.79 -12.75 -17.46
N HIS A 114 -1.35 -13.34 -16.39
CA HIS A 114 -2.41 -14.33 -16.51
C HIS A 114 -3.69 -13.70 -17.07
N PRO A 115 -4.50 -14.47 -17.81
CA PRO A 115 -5.82 -14.01 -18.24
C PRO A 115 -6.62 -13.47 -17.06
N HIS A 116 -7.45 -12.46 -17.31
CA HIS A 116 -8.32 -11.80 -16.32
C HIS A 116 -7.58 -10.97 -15.25
N SER A 117 -6.24 -10.91 -15.28
CA SER A 117 -5.47 -10.02 -14.39
C SER A 117 -5.35 -8.62 -14.99
N ALA A 118 -5.54 -7.59 -14.17
CA ALA A 118 -5.44 -6.20 -14.60
C ALA A 118 -5.17 -5.27 -13.42
N THR A 119 -4.29 -4.29 -13.57
CA THR A 119 -4.20 -3.17 -12.62
C THR A 119 -5.32 -2.17 -12.92
N TYR A 120 -6.16 -1.88 -11.93
CA TYR A 120 -7.25 -0.92 -12.04
C TYR A 120 -6.79 0.52 -11.85
N ASP A 121 -6.03 0.81 -10.80
CA ASP A 121 -5.57 2.16 -10.48
C ASP A 121 -4.31 2.16 -9.60
N ILE A 122 -3.59 3.29 -9.59
CA ILE A 122 -2.37 3.48 -8.82
C ILE A 122 -2.45 4.76 -7.99
N GLY A 123 -2.40 4.62 -6.66
CA GLY A 123 -2.34 5.70 -5.69
C GLY A 123 -0.90 6.05 -5.32
N LYS A 124 -0.61 7.33 -5.07
CA LYS A 124 0.72 7.79 -4.63
C LYS A 124 0.61 8.79 -3.49
N ALA A 125 1.41 8.62 -2.46
CA ALA A 125 1.53 9.50 -1.31
C ALA A 125 2.98 9.56 -0.82
N SER A 126 3.27 10.43 0.12
CA SER A 126 4.59 10.52 0.74
C SER A 126 4.49 11.02 2.17
N PHE A 127 5.45 10.63 3.00
CA PHE A 127 5.62 11.17 4.35
C PHE A 127 7.11 11.31 4.68
N THR A 128 7.44 12.14 5.66
CA THR A 128 8.82 12.41 6.06
C THR A 128 9.08 11.96 7.49
N VAL A 129 10.08 11.10 7.66
CA VAL A 129 10.62 10.76 8.98
C VAL A 129 11.73 11.74 9.32
N THR A 130 11.60 12.37 10.49
CA THR A 130 12.59 13.29 11.06
C THR A 130 13.33 12.61 12.22
N LYS A 131 14.41 13.26 12.69
CA LYS A 131 15.20 12.76 13.83
C LYS A 131 14.37 12.68 15.10
#